data_AF-A0A2M8Z1N2-F1
#
_entry.id   AF-A0A2M8Z1N2-F1
#
_cell.length_a   1.000
_cell.length_b   1.000
_cell.length_c   1.000
_cell.angle_alpha   90.00
_cell.angle_beta   90.00
_cell.angle_gamma   90.00
#
_symmetry.space_group_name_H-M   'P 1'
#
loop_
_entity.id
_entity.type
_entity.pdbx_description
1 polymer ?
#
loop_
_entity_poly.entity_id
_entity_poly.type
_entity_poly.pdbx_seq_one_letter_code
_entity_poly.pdbx_strand_id
1 'polypeptide(L)'
;MNKNGKLIAAVGAAAVLVAVIIAAVIQTAGGNLDVVGKQSAGSFETILNTVPDNVKADEINGGWSLTAPDGGVRFIWSGDYSQSPLHDVMLELEAAPFTDAGLDTDKLPDNYAAYDGMLMVGTKLGTEKPDSKGEATPLAAYEQIVNKHRSFINYHMDMDHYGVKLGDGNMFEWAKNMETNTVKNQNQDKDIVFVLNPEPLIAAGVDPEKVEGWVYAPVSVMEGGKTLEVYKLLKPFNLK
;
A
#
# COMPACT_ATOMS: atom_id res chain seq x y z
N MET A 1 -64.28 -7.10 -8.13
CA MET A 1 -63.03 -6.92 -8.91
C MET A 1 -63.01 -7.94 -10.05
N ASN A 2 -62.96 -7.49 -11.31
CA ASN A 2 -62.92 -8.39 -12.48
C ASN A 2 -61.58 -9.15 -12.54
N LYS A 3 -61.53 -10.27 -13.27
CA LYS A 3 -60.31 -11.11 -13.38
C LYS A 3 -59.09 -10.28 -13.78
N ASN A 4 -59.27 -9.28 -14.65
CA ASN A 4 -58.21 -8.39 -15.11
C ASN A 4 -57.69 -7.47 -14.00
N GLY A 5 -58.55 -6.96 -13.11
CA GLY A 5 -58.12 -6.16 -11.95
C GLY A 5 -57.35 -6.97 -10.91
N LYS A 6 -57.68 -8.26 -10.72
CA LYS A 6 -56.87 -9.17 -9.88
C LYS A 6 -55.50 -9.45 -10.49
N LEU A 7 -55.43 -9.62 -11.82
CA LEU A 7 -54.18 -9.85 -12.54
C LEU A 7 -53.26 -8.61 -12.50
N ILE A 8 -53.82 -7.42 -12.73
CA ILE A 8 -53.08 -6.15 -12.67
C ILE A 8 -52.55 -5.89 -11.24
N ALA A 9 -53.37 -6.13 -10.22
CA ALA A 9 -52.94 -5.99 -8.82
C ALA A 9 -51.83 -7.00 -8.45
N ALA A 10 -51.93 -8.24 -8.93
CA ALA A 10 -50.91 -9.26 -8.69
C ALA A 10 -49.57 -8.95 -9.40
N VAL A 11 -49.63 -8.46 -10.65
CA VAL A 11 -48.44 -8.03 -11.40
C VAL A 11 -47.79 -6.80 -10.75
N GLY A 12 -48.60 -5.83 -10.30
CA GLY A 12 -48.11 -4.67 -9.57
C GLY A 12 -47.43 -5.05 -8.24
N ALA A 13 -48.03 -5.96 -7.47
CA ALA A 13 -47.45 -6.45 -6.22
C ALA A 13 -46.14 -7.23 -6.46
N ALA A 14 -46.07 -8.05 -7.52
CA ALA A 14 -44.85 -8.77 -7.89
C ALA A 14 -43.72 -7.83 -8.34
N ALA A 15 -44.04 -6.78 -9.10
CA ALA A 15 -43.05 -5.78 -9.53
C ALA A 15 -42.47 -5.00 -8.35
N VAL A 16 -43.31 -4.62 -7.37
CA VAL A 16 -42.85 -3.97 -6.13
C VAL A 16 -41.97 -4.91 -5.31
N LEU A 17 -42.35 -6.18 -5.18
CA LEU A 17 -41.55 -7.16 -4.44
C LEU A 17 -40.17 -7.37 -5.07
N VAL A 18 -40.09 -7.45 -6.40
CA VAL A 18 -38.82 -7.55 -7.14
C VAL A 18 -37.97 -6.29 -6.95
N ALA A 19 -38.55 -5.10 -7.02
CA ALA A 19 -37.82 -3.86 -6.79
C ALA A 19 -37.26 -3.76 -5.35
N VAL A 20 -38.01 -4.23 -4.34
CA VAL A 20 -37.55 -4.29 -2.95
C VAL A 20 -36.41 -5.30 -2.78
N ILE A 21 -36.49 -6.47 -3.42
CA ILE A 21 -35.42 -7.46 -3.40
C ILE A 21 -34.16 -6.93 -4.09
N ILE A 22 -34.30 -6.26 -5.24
CA ILE A 22 -33.16 -5.63 -5.94
C ILE A 22 -32.54 -4.53 -5.07
N ALA A 23 -33.35 -3.68 -4.44
CA ALA A 23 -32.84 -2.64 -3.54
C ALA A 23 -32.16 -3.22 -2.30
N ALA A 24 -32.65 -4.34 -1.76
CA ALA A 24 -32.04 -5.05 -0.64
C ALA A 24 -30.73 -5.73 -1.05
N VAL A 25 -30.66 -6.33 -2.24
CA VAL A 25 -29.41 -6.90 -2.80
C VAL A 25 -28.40 -5.80 -3.13
N ILE A 26 -28.81 -4.64 -3.65
CA ILE A 26 -27.93 -3.49 -3.85
C ILE A 26 -27.43 -2.93 -2.51
N GLN A 27 -28.22 -2.99 -1.44
CA GLN A 27 -27.77 -2.57 -0.10
C GLN A 27 -26.86 -3.60 0.58
N THR A 28 -27.08 -4.90 0.38
CA THR A 28 -26.24 -5.96 0.97
C THR A 28 -24.99 -6.26 0.15
N ALA A 29 -25.05 -6.19 -1.18
CA ALA A 29 -23.91 -6.29 -2.09
C ALA A 29 -23.21 -4.95 -2.33
N GLY A 30 -23.89 -3.81 -2.15
CA GLY A 30 -23.28 -2.47 -2.20
C GLY A 30 -22.81 -1.95 -0.83
N GLY A 31 -22.96 -2.74 0.23
CA GLY A 31 -22.43 -2.42 1.55
C GLY A 31 -20.91 -2.58 1.59
N ASN A 32 -20.17 -1.48 1.44
CA ASN A 32 -18.72 -1.37 1.65
C ASN A 32 -17.92 -2.64 1.30
N LEU A 33 -17.98 -3.05 0.02
CA LEU A 33 -17.15 -4.10 -0.60
C LEU A 33 -15.68 -3.65 -0.74
N ASP A 34 -15.17 -2.86 0.19
CA ASP A 34 -13.74 -2.56 0.22
C ASP A 34 -12.98 -3.75 0.79
N VAL A 35 -12.95 -4.82 0.01
CA VAL A 35 -12.26 -6.07 0.33
C VAL A 35 -10.78 -5.80 0.48
N VAL A 36 -10.21 -4.97 -0.41
CA VAL A 36 -8.80 -4.59 -0.36
C VAL A 36 -8.51 -3.80 0.91
N GLY A 37 -9.28 -2.77 1.26
CA GLY A 37 -9.06 -2.01 2.51
C GLY A 37 -9.18 -2.88 3.77
N LYS A 38 -10.22 -3.70 3.87
CA LYS A 38 -10.44 -4.58 5.04
C LYS A 38 -9.37 -5.67 5.16
N GLN A 39 -9.03 -6.34 4.06
CA GLN A 39 -8.07 -7.45 4.09
C GLN A 39 -6.62 -6.96 4.18
N SER A 40 -6.31 -5.79 3.61
CA SER A 40 -4.99 -5.17 3.75
C SER A 40 -4.68 -4.84 5.21
N ALA A 41 -5.64 -4.29 5.98
CA ALA A 41 -5.47 -4.05 7.41
C ALA A 41 -5.21 -5.33 8.21
N GLY A 42 -6.01 -6.37 8.04
CA GLY A 42 -5.83 -7.64 8.77
C GLY A 42 -4.52 -8.37 8.43
N SER A 43 -4.11 -8.34 7.15
CA SER A 43 -2.82 -8.91 6.74
C SER A 43 -1.64 -8.06 7.23
N PHE A 44 -1.78 -6.73 7.23
CA PHE A 44 -0.74 -5.85 7.78
C PHE A 44 -0.58 -6.04 9.28
N GLU A 45 -1.68 -6.19 10.04
CA GLU A 45 -1.62 -6.57 11.46
C GLU A 45 -0.85 -7.88 11.68
N THR A 46 -0.99 -8.86 10.77
CA THR A 46 -0.22 -10.10 10.82
C THR A 46 1.29 -9.84 10.66
N ILE A 47 1.68 -8.94 9.75
CA ILE A 47 3.07 -8.50 9.60
C ILE A 47 3.57 -7.83 10.89
N LEU A 48 2.82 -6.85 11.41
CA LEU A 48 3.19 -6.11 12.62
C LEU A 48 3.39 -7.04 13.82
N ASN A 49 2.55 -8.05 13.96
CA ASN A 49 2.64 -9.06 15.03
C ASN A 49 3.76 -10.08 14.82
N THR A 50 4.23 -10.27 13.58
CA THR A 50 5.33 -11.19 13.27
C THR A 50 6.69 -10.56 13.59
N VAL A 51 6.85 -9.26 13.35
CA VAL A 51 8.09 -8.52 13.60
C VAL A 51 7.91 -7.32 14.53
N PRO A 52 7.41 -7.52 15.77
CA PRO A 52 7.10 -6.42 16.67
C PRO A 52 8.34 -5.58 17.02
N ASP A 53 9.52 -6.19 17.11
CA ASP A 53 10.78 -5.51 17.43
C ASP A 53 11.27 -4.59 16.30
N ASN A 54 10.78 -4.80 15.08
CA ASN A 54 11.07 -3.98 13.90
C ASN A 54 10.12 -2.80 13.74
N VAL A 55 9.06 -2.73 14.56
CA VAL A 55 8.05 -1.66 14.52
C VAL A 55 8.29 -0.67 15.65
N LYS A 56 8.49 0.61 15.32
CA LYS A 56 8.79 1.66 16.30
C LYS A 56 7.95 2.89 16.06
N ALA A 57 7.65 3.63 17.12
CA ALA A 57 7.12 4.98 16.99
C ALA A 57 8.13 5.86 16.24
N ASP A 58 7.63 6.69 15.35
CA ASP A 58 8.39 7.70 14.61
C ASP A 58 7.84 9.08 14.98
N GLU A 59 8.41 9.65 16.05
CA GLU A 59 7.92 10.91 16.63
C GLU A 59 8.08 12.09 15.68
N ILE A 60 9.13 12.08 14.85
CA ILE A 60 9.41 13.15 13.87
C ILE A 60 8.29 13.22 12.84
N ASN A 61 7.78 12.07 12.39
CA ASN A 61 6.73 11.99 11.39
C ASN A 61 5.32 11.86 11.98
N GLY A 62 5.17 11.94 13.31
CA GLY A 62 3.89 11.76 13.99
C GLY A 62 3.26 10.39 13.70
N GLY A 63 4.07 9.34 13.67
CA GLY A 63 3.66 8.04 13.14
C GLY A 63 4.45 6.84 13.65
N TRP A 64 4.62 5.85 12.78
CA TRP A 64 5.36 4.63 13.03
C TRP A 64 6.27 4.31 11.86
N SER A 65 7.25 3.47 12.14
CA SER A 65 8.12 2.89 11.13
C SER A 65 8.22 1.37 11.30
N LEU A 66 8.35 0.67 10.18
CA LEU A 66 8.69 -0.75 10.10
C LEU A 66 10.05 -0.84 9.41
N THR A 67 11.07 -1.28 10.16
CA THR A 67 12.44 -1.44 9.66
C THR A 67 12.62 -2.83 9.08
N ALA A 68 13.23 -2.93 7.90
CA ALA A 68 13.58 -4.21 7.28
C ALA A 68 14.45 -5.08 8.20
N PRO A 69 14.41 -6.43 8.06
CA PRO A 69 15.27 -7.33 8.82
C PRO A 69 16.77 -7.04 8.74
N ASP A 70 17.24 -6.52 7.60
CA ASP A 70 18.65 -6.15 7.41
C ASP A 70 18.99 -4.72 7.87
N GLY A 71 18.00 -3.95 8.33
CA GLY A 71 18.17 -2.57 8.79
C GLY A 71 18.32 -1.52 7.68
N GLY A 72 18.46 -1.91 6.41
CA GLY A 72 18.88 -1.00 5.33
C GLY A 72 17.77 -0.12 4.74
N VAL A 73 16.52 -0.37 5.11
CA VAL A 73 15.35 0.42 4.71
C VAL A 73 14.25 0.34 5.76
N ARG A 74 13.47 1.40 5.92
CA ARG A 74 12.24 1.42 6.72
C ARG A 74 11.09 2.06 5.97
N PHE A 75 9.89 1.51 6.17
CA PHE A 75 8.64 2.11 5.73
C PHE A 75 8.10 2.95 6.88
N ILE A 76 7.78 4.21 6.63
CA ILE A 76 7.26 5.15 7.62
C ILE A 76 5.85 5.56 7.19
N TRP A 77 4.90 5.53 8.12
CA TRP A 77 3.55 6.03 7.91
C TRP A 77 3.09 6.87 9.09
N SER A 78 2.57 8.05 8.77
CA SER A 78 2.10 9.02 9.74
C SER A 78 0.68 8.68 10.22
N GLY A 79 0.42 8.89 11.52
CA GLY A 79 -0.93 8.95 12.08
C GLY A 79 -1.44 10.40 12.20
N ASP A 80 -0.53 11.38 12.24
CA ASP A 80 -0.83 12.81 12.29
C ASP A 80 -0.17 13.54 11.11
N TYR A 81 -0.91 13.70 10.01
CA TYR A 81 -0.42 14.35 8.79
C TYR A 81 -0.09 15.83 8.98
N SER A 82 -0.54 16.44 10.09
CA SER A 82 -0.15 17.80 10.46
C SER A 82 1.24 17.91 11.06
N GLN A 83 1.85 16.79 11.48
CA GLN A 83 3.19 16.76 12.09
C GLN A 83 4.29 16.35 11.11
N SER A 84 3.99 15.52 10.11
CA SER A 84 5.02 15.01 9.21
C SER A 84 5.62 16.16 8.37
N PRO A 85 6.96 16.33 8.33
CA PRO A 85 7.57 17.50 7.70
C PRO A 85 7.51 17.44 6.17
N LEU A 86 7.79 16.28 5.59
CA LEU A 86 7.96 16.14 4.14
C LEU A 86 6.90 15.22 3.51
N HIS A 87 6.72 14.02 4.04
CA HIS A 87 5.81 13.00 3.51
C HIS A 87 4.96 12.39 4.62
N ASP A 88 3.79 11.85 4.28
CA ASP A 88 2.94 11.13 5.24
C ASP A 88 3.15 9.62 5.16
N VAL A 89 3.55 9.13 3.99
CA VAL A 89 3.98 7.76 3.76
C VAL A 89 5.25 7.78 2.91
N MET A 90 6.27 7.06 3.35
CA MET A 90 7.60 7.13 2.73
C MET A 90 8.45 5.90 2.99
N LEU A 91 9.48 5.72 2.17
CA LEU A 91 10.65 4.92 2.51
C LEU A 91 11.78 5.83 2.95
N GLU A 92 12.53 5.37 3.95
CA GLU A 92 13.83 5.92 4.30
C GLU A 92 14.85 4.78 4.25
N LEU A 93 15.97 5.00 3.57
CA LEU A 93 16.94 3.96 3.24
C LEU A 93 18.36 4.52 3.23
N GLU A 94 19.35 3.65 3.39
CA GLU A 94 20.75 4.04 3.29
C GLU A 94 21.06 4.59 1.89
N ALA A 95 21.71 5.75 1.83
CA ALA A 95 22.08 6.39 0.57
C ALA A 95 23.27 5.71 -0.12
N ALA A 96 24.17 5.11 0.68
CA ALA A 96 25.45 4.59 0.22
C ALA A 96 25.33 3.66 -1.01
N PRO A 97 24.44 2.64 -1.04
CA PRO A 97 24.31 1.77 -2.21
C PRO A 97 23.93 2.49 -3.51
N PHE A 98 23.25 3.64 -3.40
CA PHE A 98 22.82 4.43 -4.56
C PHE A 98 23.90 5.43 -4.98
N THR A 99 24.53 6.10 -4.02
CA THR A 99 25.65 7.01 -4.31
C THR A 99 26.86 6.28 -4.87
N ASP A 100 27.14 5.07 -4.37
CA ASP A 100 28.21 4.22 -4.91
C ASP A 100 27.87 3.72 -6.32
N ALA A 101 26.58 3.56 -6.62
CA ALA A 101 26.06 3.24 -7.94
C ALA A 101 25.93 4.47 -8.87
N GLY A 102 26.34 5.67 -8.44
CA GLY A 102 26.41 6.86 -9.28
C GLY A 102 25.32 7.92 -9.04
N LEU A 103 24.50 7.79 -7.99
CA LEU A 103 23.49 8.81 -7.66
C LEU A 103 24.14 10.19 -7.46
N ASP A 104 23.68 11.16 -8.24
CA ASP A 104 23.88 12.59 -8.02
C ASP A 104 22.66 13.14 -7.26
N THR A 105 22.84 13.37 -5.96
CA THR A 105 21.74 13.81 -5.07
C THR A 105 21.17 15.17 -5.45
N ASP A 106 21.94 16.02 -6.15
CA ASP A 106 21.48 17.35 -6.58
C ASP A 106 20.50 17.27 -7.78
N LYS A 107 20.35 16.10 -8.39
CA LYS A 107 19.42 15.84 -9.50
C LYS A 107 18.15 15.10 -9.07
N LEU A 108 18.00 14.81 -7.79
CA LEU A 108 16.81 14.16 -7.28
C LEU A 108 15.58 15.08 -7.45
N PRO A 109 14.42 14.52 -7.82
CA PRO A 109 13.16 15.28 -7.86
C PRO A 109 12.65 15.60 -6.45
N ASP A 110 11.66 16.50 -6.35
CA ASP A 110 11.13 17.05 -5.10
C ASP A 110 10.54 16.00 -4.12
N ASN A 111 10.13 14.83 -4.63
CA ASN A 111 9.62 13.73 -3.80
C ASN A 111 10.73 12.85 -3.20
N TYR A 112 12.00 13.18 -3.47
CA TYR A 112 13.16 12.60 -2.84
C TYR A 112 13.89 13.64 -1.98
N ALA A 113 14.48 13.19 -0.88
CA ALA A 113 15.41 13.97 -0.09
C ALA A 113 16.63 13.15 0.29
N ALA A 114 17.82 13.74 0.22
CA ALA A 114 19.07 13.16 0.70
C ALA A 114 19.57 13.94 1.92
N TYR A 115 19.87 13.26 3.02
CA TYR A 115 20.34 13.88 4.26
C TYR A 115 21.03 12.85 5.15
N ASP A 116 22.07 13.24 5.89
CA ASP A 116 22.73 12.42 6.92
C ASP A 116 23.05 10.95 6.50
N GLY A 117 23.43 10.74 5.24
CA GLY A 117 23.72 9.40 4.69
C GLY A 117 22.50 8.56 4.33
N MET A 118 21.31 9.16 4.36
CA MET A 118 20.02 8.55 4.05
C MET A 118 19.40 9.16 2.78
N LEU A 119 18.58 8.37 2.10
CA LEU A 119 17.62 8.80 1.12
C LEU A 119 16.21 8.58 1.66
N MET A 120 15.32 9.54 1.42
CA MET A 120 13.90 9.44 1.68
C MET A 120 13.14 9.63 0.37
N VAL A 121 12.07 8.86 0.18
CA VAL A 121 11.11 9.05 -0.91
C VAL A 121 9.70 8.81 -0.42
N GLY A 122 8.77 9.68 -0.78
CA GLY A 122 7.39 9.49 -0.38
C GLY A 122 6.42 10.52 -0.94
N THR A 123 5.26 10.59 -0.32
CA THR A 123 4.19 11.51 -0.70
C THR A 123 3.44 12.01 0.52
N LYS A 124 2.92 13.23 0.41
CA LYS A 124 1.86 13.72 1.28
C LYS A 124 0.54 13.05 0.93
N LEU A 125 -0.24 12.77 1.96
CA LEU A 125 -1.62 12.31 1.90
C LEU A 125 -2.57 13.44 2.28
N GLY A 126 -2.19 14.31 3.22
CA GLY A 126 -3.04 15.41 3.66
C GLY A 126 -2.40 16.32 4.72
N THR A 127 -3.25 16.96 5.52
CA THR A 127 -2.85 17.87 6.61
C THR A 127 -3.68 17.65 7.88
N GLU A 128 -4.47 16.59 7.90
CA GLU A 128 -5.43 16.29 8.96
C GLU A 128 -4.74 15.74 10.21
N LYS A 129 -5.30 16.10 11.36
CA LYS A 129 -4.96 15.48 12.64
C LYS A 129 -5.57 14.07 12.75
N PRO A 130 -5.11 13.24 13.71
CA PRO A 130 -5.70 11.93 13.95
C PRO A 130 -7.18 12.05 14.31
N ASP A 131 -8.02 11.17 13.77
CA ASP A 131 -9.47 11.13 14.06
C ASP A 131 -9.78 10.45 15.41
N SER A 132 -8.84 9.65 15.92
CA SER A 132 -9.04 8.77 17.07
C SER A 132 -8.91 9.51 18.40
N LYS A 133 -9.84 9.23 19.32
CA LYS A 133 -9.72 9.56 20.76
C LYS A 133 -9.09 8.42 21.58
N GLY A 134 -8.76 7.29 20.95
CA GLY A 134 -8.13 6.12 21.57
C GLY A 134 -6.60 6.21 21.53
N GLU A 135 -5.94 5.19 22.09
CA GLU A 135 -4.48 5.09 22.04
C GLU A 135 -4.00 4.98 20.58
N ALA A 136 -2.94 5.70 20.26
CA ALA A 136 -2.31 5.67 18.95
C ALA A 136 -1.58 4.33 18.77
N THR A 137 -1.99 3.52 17.79
CA THR A 137 -1.34 2.24 17.47
C THR A 137 -0.86 2.22 16.02
N PRO A 138 0.17 1.41 15.68
CA PRO A 138 0.66 1.31 14.31
C PRO A 138 -0.44 0.91 13.32
N LEU A 139 -1.32 -0.03 13.73
CA LEU A 139 -2.45 -0.48 12.91
C LEU A 139 -3.50 0.63 12.75
N ALA A 140 -3.87 1.34 13.82
CA ALA A 140 -4.90 2.39 13.74
C ALA A 140 -4.50 3.53 12.78
N ALA A 141 -3.20 3.85 12.69
CA ALA A 141 -2.71 4.82 11.74
C ALA A 141 -2.69 4.31 10.30
N TYR A 142 -2.40 3.03 10.09
CA TYR A 142 -2.59 2.42 8.79
C TYR A 142 -4.07 2.43 8.37
N GLU A 143 -4.98 2.09 9.28
CA GLU A 143 -6.42 2.13 9.03
C GLU A 143 -6.91 3.54 8.67
N GLN A 144 -6.27 4.59 9.19
CA GLN A 144 -6.56 5.97 8.76
C GLN A 144 -6.26 6.18 7.26
N ILE A 145 -5.17 5.62 6.73
CA ILE A 145 -4.85 5.65 5.29
C ILE A 145 -5.94 4.91 4.51
N VAL A 146 -6.33 3.71 4.96
CA VAL A 146 -7.40 2.92 4.32
C VAL A 146 -8.70 3.71 4.25
N ASN A 147 -9.08 4.38 5.35
CA ASN A 147 -10.36 5.07 5.47
C ASN A 147 -10.41 6.41 4.74
N LYS A 148 -9.30 7.17 4.73
CA LYS A 148 -9.25 8.54 4.17
C LYS A 148 -8.57 8.64 2.81
N HIS A 149 -7.59 7.78 2.55
CA HIS A 149 -6.70 7.85 1.40
C HIS A 149 -6.69 6.54 0.62
N ARG A 150 -7.87 5.96 0.43
CA ARG A 150 -8.05 4.62 -0.14
C ARG A 150 -7.37 4.42 -1.51
N SER A 151 -7.25 5.46 -2.32
CA SER A 151 -6.57 5.43 -3.63
C SER A 151 -5.07 5.09 -3.56
N PHE A 152 -4.45 5.28 -2.38
CA PHE A 152 -3.06 4.93 -2.10
C PHE A 152 -2.89 3.45 -1.72
N ILE A 153 -3.96 2.72 -1.45
CA ILE A 153 -3.88 1.28 -1.17
C ILE A 153 -4.04 0.49 -2.48
N ASN A 154 -3.05 -0.33 -2.81
CA ASN A 154 -3.08 -1.23 -3.98
C ASN A 154 -3.17 -2.70 -3.59
N TYR A 155 -3.41 -3.53 -4.60
CA TYR A 155 -3.31 -4.97 -4.53
C TYR A 155 -2.59 -5.48 -5.78
N HIS A 156 -1.48 -6.18 -5.59
CA HIS A 156 -0.69 -6.81 -6.63
C HIS A 156 -1.15 -8.27 -6.80
N MET A 157 -1.96 -8.51 -7.84
CA MET A 157 -2.60 -9.81 -8.06
C MET A 157 -1.60 -10.97 -8.17
N ASP A 158 -0.55 -10.84 -8.99
CA ASP A 158 0.39 -11.96 -9.19
C ASP A 158 1.22 -12.30 -7.94
N MET A 159 1.48 -11.31 -7.08
CA MET A 159 2.20 -11.50 -5.82
C MET A 159 1.27 -11.86 -4.66
N ASP A 160 -0.04 -11.66 -4.83
CA ASP A 160 -1.05 -11.71 -3.76
C ASP A 160 -0.70 -10.77 -2.60
N HIS A 161 -0.22 -9.58 -2.95
CA HIS A 161 0.25 -8.56 -2.00
C HIS A 161 -0.68 -7.37 -1.94
N TYR A 162 -0.84 -6.78 -0.76
CA TYR A 162 -1.35 -5.42 -0.63
C TYR A 162 -0.18 -4.43 -0.58
N GLY A 163 -0.45 -3.16 -0.78
CA GLY A 163 0.58 -2.15 -0.63
C GLY A 163 0.05 -0.75 -0.32
N VAL A 164 0.99 0.10 0.09
CA VAL A 164 0.83 1.55 0.16
C VAL A 164 1.68 2.17 -0.94
N LYS A 165 1.05 2.89 -1.85
CA LYS A 165 1.71 3.72 -2.86
C LYS A 165 2.34 4.93 -2.17
N LEU A 166 3.58 5.22 -2.54
CA LEU A 166 4.37 6.32 -1.97
C LEU A 166 4.60 7.45 -2.98
N GLY A 167 3.86 7.44 -4.09
CA GLY A 167 4.05 8.37 -5.21
C GLY A 167 5.02 7.82 -6.27
N ASP A 168 4.83 8.24 -7.52
CA ASP A 168 5.70 7.96 -8.67
C ASP A 168 6.13 6.50 -8.85
N GLY A 169 5.24 5.55 -8.52
CA GLY A 169 5.49 4.13 -8.68
C GLY A 169 6.43 3.52 -7.63
N ASN A 170 6.73 4.23 -6.54
CA ASN A 170 7.32 3.69 -5.31
C ASN A 170 6.22 3.09 -4.43
N MET A 171 6.51 2.01 -3.71
CA MET A 171 5.55 1.40 -2.80
C MET A 171 6.21 0.59 -1.68
N PHE A 172 5.43 0.35 -0.62
CA PHE A 172 5.70 -0.72 0.34
C PHE A 172 4.60 -1.77 0.20
N GLU A 173 4.97 -3.03 -0.02
CA GLU A 173 4.03 -4.14 -0.20
C GLU A 173 4.20 -5.21 0.86
N TRP A 174 3.11 -5.92 1.16
CA TRP A 174 3.12 -7.08 2.05
C TRP A 174 2.14 -8.16 1.58
N ALA A 175 2.44 -9.39 1.94
CA ALA A 175 1.62 -10.54 1.60
C ALA A 175 0.26 -10.50 2.28
N LYS A 176 -0.79 -10.81 1.50
CA LYS A 176 -2.12 -11.10 2.06
C LYS A 176 -2.09 -12.29 3.02
N ASN A 177 -1.27 -13.29 2.70
CA ASN A 177 -1.05 -14.48 3.51
C ASN A 177 0.44 -14.87 3.40
N MET A 178 1.13 -14.91 4.54
CA MET A 178 2.58 -15.16 4.63
C MET A 178 2.97 -16.63 4.37
N GLU A 179 2.01 -17.53 4.21
CA GLU A 179 2.24 -18.95 3.97
C GLU A 179 1.94 -19.33 2.52
N THR A 180 0.88 -18.77 1.94
CA THR A 180 0.37 -19.19 0.63
C THR A 180 -0.02 -17.99 -0.22
N ASN A 181 0.51 -17.93 -1.44
CA ASN A 181 -0.02 -17.09 -2.49
C ASN A 181 -1.33 -17.71 -3.01
N THR A 182 -2.46 -17.09 -2.71
CA THR A 182 -3.80 -17.63 -3.02
C THR A 182 -4.17 -17.52 -4.49
N VAL A 183 -3.46 -16.71 -5.26
CA VAL A 183 -3.66 -16.53 -6.71
C VAL A 183 -2.97 -17.63 -7.51
N LYS A 184 -1.75 -18.01 -7.10
CA LYS A 184 -0.92 -19.04 -7.76
C LYS A 184 -1.01 -20.41 -7.09
N ASN A 185 -1.64 -20.51 -5.91
CA ASN A 185 -1.76 -21.73 -5.12
C ASN A 185 -0.41 -22.40 -4.84
N GLN A 186 0.53 -21.59 -4.34
CA GLN A 186 1.90 -21.99 -4.01
C GLN A 186 2.36 -21.28 -2.73
N ASN A 187 3.50 -21.68 -2.18
CA ASN A 187 4.09 -21.01 -1.03
C ASN A 187 4.30 -19.52 -1.32
N GLN A 188 4.04 -18.68 -0.32
CA GLN A 188 4.35 -17.26 -0.41
C GLN A 188 5.87 -17.08 -0.43
N ASP A 189 6.38 -16.38 -1.45
CA ASP A 189 7.82 -16.24 -1.70
C ASP A 189 8.45 -15.00 -1.03
N LYS A 190 7.60 -14.02 -0.70
CA LYS A 190 7.97 -12.70 -0.14
C LYS A 190 6.86 -12.25 0.80
N ASP A 191 7.21 -11.89 2.03
CA ASP A 191 6.28 -11.40 3.03
C ASP A 191 6.12 -9.88 3.00
N ILE A 192 7.24 -9.17 2.81
CA ILE A 192 7.26 -7.72 2.60
C ILE A 192 8.22 -7.35 1.46
N VAL A 193 7.92 -6.27 0.75
CA VAL A 193 8.76 -5.76 -0.34
C VAL A 193 8.80 -4.23 -0.28
N PHE A 194 10.01 -3.68 -0.25
CA PHE A 194 10.24 -2.26 -0.49
C PHE A 194 10.50 -2.07 -1.98
N VAL A 195 9.78 -1.15 -2.62
CA VAL A 195 9.80 -0.97 -4.06
C VAL A 195 10.11 0.48 -4.40
N LEU A 196 11.15 0.69 -5.19
CA LEU A 196 11.50 1.98 -5.76
C LEU A 196 11.24 1.99 -7.26
N ASN A 197 10.72 3.12 -7.75
CA ASN A 197 10.74 3.44 -9.16
C ASN A 197 12.18 3.86 -9.54
N PRO A 198 12.86 3.13 -10.42
CA PRO A 198 14.24 3.41 -10.78
C PRO A 198 14.37 4.63 -11.70
N GLU A 199 13.32 5.06 -12.42
CA GLU A 199 13.45 6.10 -13.45
C GLU A 199 14.01 7.43 -12.91
N PRO A 200 13.53 8.01 -11.79
CA PRO A 200 14.10 9.25 -11.28
C PRO A 200 15.53 9.08 -10.76
N LEU A 201 15.86 7.90 -10.22
CA LEU A 201 17.20 7.58 -9.73
C LEU A 201 18.18 7.44 -10.90
N ILE A 202 17.77 6.79 -12.00
CA ILE A 202 18.54 6.69 -13.25
C ILE A 202 18.74 8.08 -13.86
N ALA A 203 17.70 8.92 -13.89
CA ALA A 203 17.82 10.30 -14.35
C ALA A 203 18.81 11.12 -13.50
N ALA A 204 18.92 10.79 -12.21
CA ALA A 204 19.90 11.33 -11.29
C ALA A 204 21.28 10.63 -11.36
N GLY A 205 21.51 9.67 -12.27
CA GLY A 205 22.82 9.08 -12.53
C GLY A 205 23.05 7.68 -11.96
N VAL A 206 22.08 7.10 -11.25
CA VAL A 206 22.19 5.73 -10.72
C VAL A 206 22.29 4.71 -11.86
N ASP A 207 23.28 3.83 -11.78
CA ASP A 207 23.29 2.56 -12.50
C ASP A 207 22.54 1.50 -11.68
N PRO A 208 21.30 1.13 -12.07
CA PRO A 208 20.43 0.31 -11.22
C PRO A 208 20.94 -1.12 -11.06
N GLU A 209 21.79 -1.62 -11.97
CA GLU A 209 22.41 -2.94 -11.85
C GLU A 209 23.53 -2.99 -10.79
N LYS A 210 24.01 -1.83 -10.34
CA LYS A 210 25.09 -1.70 -9.36
C LYS A 210 24.61 -1.36 -7.96
N VAL A 211 23.31 -1.13 -7.76
CA VAL A 211 22.76 -0.80 -6.44
C VAL A 211 22.80 -2.05 -5.55
N GLU A 212 23.75 -2.08 -4.62
CA GLU A 212 23.92 -3.23 -3.72
C GLU A 212 22.74 -3.42 -2.78
N GLY A 213 22.37 -4.67 -2.52
CA GLY A 213 21.27 -5.02 -1.61
C GLY A 213 19.87 -4.73 -2.16
N TRP A 214 19.75 -4.32 -3.43
CA TRP A 214 18.49 -4.16 -4.16
C TRP A 214 18.51 -5.01 -5.43
N VAL A 215 17.36 -5.54 -5.81
CA VAL A 215 17.17 -6.33 -7.04
C VAL A 215 16.55 -5.44 -8.10
N TYR A 216 17.28 -5.18 -9.20
CA TYR A 216 16.72 -4.53 -10.39
C TYR A 216 16.07 -5.57 -11.31
N ALA A 217 14.75 -5.55 -11.42
CA ALA A 217 14.00 -6.57 -12.17
C ALA A 217 12.69 -6.03 -12.78
N PRO A 218 12.20 -6.62 -13.89
CA PRO A 218 10.87 -6.34 -14.41
C PRO A 218 9.79 -6.92 -13.48
N VAL A 219 8.72 -6.15 -13.30
CA VAL A 219 7.52 -6.52 -12.53
C VAL A 219 6.29 -6.33 -13.40
N SER A 220 5.45 -7.36 -13.46
CA SER A 220 4.15 -7.33 -14.14
C SER A 220 3.17 -6.46 -13.37
N VAL A 221 2.73 -5.35 -13.98
CA VAL A 221 1.72 -4.44 -13.43
C VAL A 221 0.50 -4.39 -14.33
N MET A 222 -0.68 -4.19 -13.73
CA MET A 222 -1.93 -3.99 -14.45
C MET A 222 -2.24 -2.50 -14.59
N GLU A 223 -2.21 -1.98 -15.80
CA GLU A 223 -2.52 -0.59 -16.11
C GLU A 223 -3.54 -0.51 -17.25
N GLY A 224 -4.66 0.20 -17.04
CA GLY A 224 -5.71 0.32 -18.06
C GLY A 224 -6.28 -1.01 -18.55
N GLY A 225 -6.24 -2.06 -17.73
CA GLY A 225 -6.66 -3.42 -18.09
C GLY A 225 -5.66 -4.22 -18.92
N LYS A 226 -4.42 -3.73 -19.07
CA LYS A 226 -3.32 -4.43 -19.74
C LYS A 226 -2.22 -4.77 -18.75
N THR A 227 -1.61 -5.93 -18.94
CA THR A 227 -0.37 -6.29 -18.25
C THR A 227 0.82 -5.62 -18.95
N LEU A 228 1.64 -4.93 -18.19
CA LEU A 228 2.88 -4.30 -18.63
C LEU A 228 4.03 -4.76 -17.72
N GLU A 229 5.21 -4.93 -18.30
CA GLU A 229 6.43 -5.15 -17.54
C GLU A 229 7.10 -3.81 -17.26
N VAL A 230 7.28 -3.48 -15.98
CA VAL A 230 7.95 -2.25 -15.55
C VAL A 230 9.11 -2.62 -14.65
N TYR A 231 10.29 -2.09 -14.95
CA TYR A 231 11.46 -2.31 -14.11
C TYR A 231 11.33 -1.61 -12.75
N LYS A 232 11.72 -2.31 -11.69
CA LYS A 232 11.72 -1.84 -10.31
C LYS A 232 13.02 -2.19 -9.61
N LEU A 233 13.39 -1.38 -8.63
CA LEU A 233 14.37 -1.76 -7.61
C LEU A 233 13.59 -2.33 -6.42
N LEU A 234 13.86 -3.59 -6.08
CA LEU A 234 13.12 -4.37 -5.10
C LEU A 234 14.02 -4.79 -3.95
N LYS A 235 13.57 -4.63 -2.72
CA LYS A 235 14.22 -5.18 -1.53
C LYS A 235 13.22 -6.06 -0.78
N PRO A 236 13.13 -7.36 -1.13
CA PRO A 236 12.15 -8.28 -0.57
C PRO A 236 12.66 -9.00 0.68
N PHE A 237 11.74 -9.39 1.56
CA PHE A 237 12.07 -10.20 2.75
C PHE A 237 11.01 -11.27 3.02
N ASN A 238 11.48 -12.38 3.57
CA ASN A 238 10.67 -13.39 4.26
C ASN A 238 10.88 -13.19 5.76
N LEU A 239 9.77 -13.08 6.49
CA LEU A 239 9.75 -12.81 7.93
C LEU A 239 9.51 -14.10 8.74
N LYS A 240 9.26 -15.22 8.06
CA LYS A 240 9.16 -16.58 8.61
C LYS A 240 10.21 -17.52 8.04
#